data_AF-A0A966M3X0-F1
#
_entry.id   AF-A0A966M3X0-F1
#
_cell.length_a   1.000
_cell.length_b   1.000
_cell.length_c   1.000
_cell.angle_alpha   90.00
_cell.angle_beta   90.00
_cell.angle_gamma   90.00
#
_symmetry.space_group_name_H-M   'P 1'
#
loop_
_entity.id
_entity.type
_entity.pdbx_description
1 polymer ?
#
loop_
_entity_poly.entity_id
_entity_poly.type
_entity_poly.pdbx_seq_one_letter_code
_entity_poly.pdbx_strand_id
1 'polypeptide(L)'
;KIKFLILAHHQDDLIENFYIRLIRGSGIKGLTSLQNIFEYNKNFYLLRPLLNFTKETLLYVTKKSYSSWIEDPSNKNDKFLRVRIRKMQSKLQKEGFDPKRIIKTIDNLNTAKDSLEFYVFKSEKKYLKFYKEGYATLKFSIFNNEAQEVIFRVIIKAIHFVSGEYYPPRSDSLKNLMKNLSKKTFKSSTLGGCLVEKDKSIISFYREDRNIISETLNKTKQRKNWDDRFLVYNNFNNKEQFVVKKLGDQGIEYLRKNKFNDYENKIPPHAKKTLPSFWNNKGELLFVPFLNFKNRKYNIKNDSFVASYLRFI
;
A
#
# COMPACT_ATOMS: atom_id res chain seq x y z
N LYS A 1 -11.62 11.63 -15.78
CA LYS A 1 -11.31 11.06 -14.45
C LYS A 1 -11.37 12.17 -13.41
N ILE A 2 -12.10 11.97 -12.31
CA ILE A 2 -12.18 12.93 -11.20
C ILE A 2 -10.85 12.91 -10.45
N LYS A 3 -10.25 14.08 -10.21
CA LYS A 3 -8.98 14.23 -9.46
C LYS A 3 -9.18 14.65 -8.02
N PHE A 4 -10.24 15.40 -7.73
CA PHE A 4 -10.52 15.98 -6.42
C PHE A 4 -11.95 15.67 -6.02
N LEU A 5 -12.15 15.18 -4.80
CA LEU A 5 -13.45 15.05 -4.15
C LEU A 5 -13.46 15.95 -2.91
N ILE A 6 -14.34 16.95 -2.91
CA ILE A 6 -14.50 17.90 -1.80
C ILE A 6 -15.59 17.38 -0.87
N LEU A 7 -15.31 17.37 0.43
CA LEU A 7 -16.20 16.86 1.47
C LEU A 7 -16.46 17.95 2.50
N ALA A 8 -17.72 18.09 2.91
CA ALA A 8 -18.18 19.08 3.88
C ALA A 8 -17.90 18.68 5.34
N HIS A 9 -16.77 18.02 5.61
CA HIS A 9 -16.38 17.68 6.98
C HIS A 9 -15.95 18.92 7.74
N HIS A 10 -16.43 19.07 8.97
CA HIS A 10 -16.17 20.22 9.85
C HIS A 10 -15.45 19.82 11.16
N GLN A 11 -15.18 20.79 12.04
CA GLN A 11 -14.39 20.54 13.25
C GLN A 11 -15.01 19.48 14.16
N ASP A 12 -16.32 19.49 14.36
CA ASP A 12 -16.97 18.49 15.21
C ASP A 12 -16.80 17.06 14.64
N ASP A 13 -16.74 16.90 13.31
CA ASP A 13 -16.50 15.61 12.65
C ASP A 13 -15.09 15.08 12.94
N LEU A 14 -14.12 15.98 13.03
CA LEU A 14 -12.75 15.66 13.41
C LEU A 14 -12.70 15.12 14.84
N ILE A 15 -13.40 15.78 15.76
CA ILE A 15 -13.51 15.36 17.16
C ILE A 15 -14.24 14.01 17.28
N GLU A 16 -15.36 13.83 16.58
CA GLU A 16 -16.09 12.56 16.53
C GLU A 16 -15.21 11.42 16.01
N ASN A 17 -14.49 11.64 14.90
CA ASN A 17 -13.56 10.65 14.35
C ASN A 17 -12.44 10.33 15.35
N PHE A 18 -11.90 11.32 16.07
CA PHE A 18 -10.89 11.10 17.10
C PHE A 18 -11.40 10.15 18.20
N TYR A 19 -12.58 10.41 18.78
CA TYR A 19 -13.15 9.52 19.80
C TYR A 19 -13.45 8.11 19.27
N ILE A 20 -14.01 8.00 18.06
CA ILE A 20 -14.27 6.69 17.44
C ILE A 20 -12.95 5.90 17.29
N ARG A 21 -11.86 6.57 16.91
CA ARG A 21 -10.54 5.97 16.74
C ARG A 21 -9.89 5.62 18.08
N LEU A 22 -10.09 6.46 19.09
CA LEU A 22 -9.63 6.23 20.46
C LEU A 22 -10.28 4.98 21.07
N ILE A 23 -11.61 4.86 20.98
CA ILE A 23 -12.36 3.69 21.48
C ILE A 23 -11.91 2.40 20.79
N ARG A 24 -11.50 2.48 19.52
CA ARG A 24 -10.96 1.34 18.76
C ARG A 24 -9.50 1.00 19.07
N GLY A 25 -8.85 1.69 20.01
CA GLY A 25 -7.43 1.49 20.32
C GLY A 25 -6.50 1.84 19.15
N SER A 26 -6.87 2.84 18.33
CA SER A 26 -6.06 3.22 17.17
C SER A 26 -4.75 3.87 17.61
N GLY A 27 -3.65 3.56 16.92
CA GLY A 27 -2.40 4.30 17.08
C GLY A 27 -2.45 5.70 16.46
N ILE A 28 -1.32 6.41 16.51
CA ILE A 28 -1.20 7.82 16.11
C ILE A 28 -1.77 8.12 14.72
N LYS A 29 -1.49 7.28 13.71
CA LYS A 29 -2.00 7.42 12.33
C LYS A 29 -3.53 7.36 12.27
N GLY A 30 -4.16 6.55 13.13
CA GLY A 30 -5.61 6.43 13.20
C GLY A 30 -6.25 7.60 13.94
N LEU A 31 -5.63 8.05 15.05
CA LEU A 31 -6.10 9.20 15.83
C LEU A 31 -6.07 10.50 15.01
N THR A 32 -5.10 10.65 14.11
CA THR A 32 -4.92 11.82 13.24
C THR A 32 -5.37 11.57 11.79
N SER A 33 -6.34 10.67 11.59
CA SER A 33 -6.69 10.17 10.25
C SER A 33 -7.53 11.13 9.40
N LEU A 34 -8.25 12.07 10.03
CA LEU A 34 -9.08 13.05 9.31
C LEU A 34 -8.28 14.33 9.12
N GLN A 35 -7.91 14.63 7.87
CA GLN A 35 -7.04 15.76 7.49
C GLN A 35 -7.70 16.59 6.38
N ASN A 36 -7.30 17.88 6.29
CA ASN A 36 -7.79 18.81 5.27
C ASN A 36 -7.51 18.31 3.85
N ILE A 37 -6.36 17.69 3.63
CA ILE A 37 -5.96 17.08 2.35
C ILE A 37 -5.57 15.64 2.64
N PHE A 38 -6.17 14.71 1.91
CA PHE A 38 -5.80 13.30 1.97
C PHE A 38 -5.58 12.78 0.55
N GLU A 39 -4.34 12.38 0.25
CA GLU A 39 -3.99 11.68 -0.98
C GLU A 39 -4.46 10.22 -0.89
N TYR A 40 -5.50 9.88 -1.65
CA TYR A 40 -5.97 8.49 -1.73
C TYR A 40 -5.07 7.66 -2.64
N ASN A 41 -4.62 8.25 -3.75
CA ASN A 41 -3.52 7.77 -4.60
C ASN A 41 -2.94 8.94 -5.41
N LYS A 42 -1.87 8.69 -6.19
CA LYS A 42 -1.15 9.69 -7.02
C LYS A 42 -2.08 10.63 -7.83
N ASN A 43 -3.30 10.21 -8.18
CA ASN A 43 -4.22 10.93 -9.06
C ASN A 43 -5.57 11.28 -8.42
N PHE A 44 -5.79 10.99 -7.13
CA PHE A 44 -7.08 11.22 -6.48
C PHE A 44 -6.91 11.73 -5.03
N TYR A 45 -7.50 12.89 -4.76
CA TYR A 45 -7.40 13.61 -3.50
C TYR A 45 -8.77 13.85 -2.87
N LEU A 46 -8.85 13.67 -1.55
CA LEU A 46 -9.99 14.07 -0.75
C LEU A 46 -9.68 15.40 -0.05
N LEU A 47 -10.49 16.42 -0.28
CA LEU A 47 -10.33 17.77 0.28
C LEU A 47 -11.44 18.06 1.30
N ARG A 48 -11.10 18.60 2.46
CA ARG A 48 -12.00 18.98 3.56
C ARG A 48 -11.75 20.43 3.96
N PRO A 49 -12.18 21.42 3.14
CA PRO A 49 -11.90 22.82 3.40
C PRO A 49 -12.58 23.35 4.68
N LEU A 50 -13.67 22.71 5.11
CA LEU A 50 -14.45 23.16 6.26
C LEU A 50 -13.94 22.63 7.62
N LEU A 51 -12.85 21.85 7.65
CA LEU A 51 -12.44 21.08 8.83
C LEU A 51 -12.09 21.96 10.04
N ASN A 52 -11.74 23.23 9.80
CA ASN A 52 -11.36 24.18 10.84
C ASN A 52 -12.53 25.03 11.34
N PHE A 53 -13.74 24.84 10.79
CA PHE A 53 -14.93 25.60 11.19
C PHE A 53 -15.82 24.76 12.09
N THR A 54 -16.39 25.38 13.12
CA THR A 54 -17.39 24.74 13.98
C THR A 54 -18.71 24.62 13.26
N LYS A 55 -19.53 23.63 13.64
CA LYS A 55 -20.89 23.51 13.13
C LYS A 55 -21.72 24.79 13.37
N GLU A 56 -21.54 25.43 14.52
CA GLU A 56 -22.21 26.69 14.87
C GLU A 56 -21.88 27.81 13.88
N THR A 57 -20.59 27.95 13.52
CA THR A 57 -20.14 28.93 12.52
C THR A 57 -20.77 28.65 11.16
N LEU A 58 -20.79 27.39 10.74
CA LEU A 58 -21.39 26.97 9.47
C LEU A 58 -22.91 27.18 9.45
N LEU A 59 -23.60 26.95 10.57
CA LEU A 59 -25.03 27.22 10.69
C LEU A 59 -25.33 28.72 10.65
N TYR A 60 -24.52 29.55 11.30
CA TYR A 60 -24.65 31.00 11.25
C TYR A 60 -24.53 31.52 9.80
N VAL A 61 -23.48 31.10 9.08
CA VAL A 61 -23.29 31.46 7.67
C VAL A 61 -24.43 30.92 6.81
N THR A 62 -24.86 29.68 7.03
CA THR A 62 -25.95 29.08 6.27
C THR A 62 -27.25 29.86 6.44
N LYS A 63 -27.64 30.20 7.67
CA LYS A 63 -28.85 30.98 7.96
C LYS A 63 -28.81 32.40 7.38
N LYS A 64 -27.61 32.99 7.30
CA LYS A 64 -27.43 34.34 6.75
C LYS A 64 -27.44 34.36 5.22
N SER A 65 -26.91 33.32 4.59
CA SER A 65 -26.75 33.24 3.13
C SER A 65 -27.89 32.51 2.42
N TYR A 66 -28.63 31.65 3.12
CA TYR A 66 -29.66 30.80 2.54
C TYR A 66 -30.93 30.83 3.38
N SER A 67 -32.08 30.85 2.69
CA SER A 67 -33.41 30.94 3.30
C SER A 67 -33.87 29.62 3.93
N SER A 68 -33.31 28.48 3.53
CA SER A 68 -33.67 27.15 4.04
C SER A 68 -32.53 26.14 3.94
N TRP A 69 -32.53 25.12 4.80
CA TRP A 69 -31.66 23.94 4.73
C TRP A 69 -32.46 22.68 5.06
N ILE A 70 -31.98 21.52 4.59
CA ILE A 70 -32.63 20.22 4.85
C ILE A 70 -32.00 19.58 6.09
N GLU A 71 -32.82 19.14 7.04
CA GLU A 71 -32.38 18.31 8.16
C GLU A 71 -32.55 16.83 7.82
N ASP A 72 -31.45 16.09 7.76
CA ASP A 72 -31.50 14.63 7.59
C ASP A 72 -31.95 13.95 8.91
N PRO A 73 -33.05 13.18 8.91
CA PRO A 73 -33.55 12.47 10.11
C PRO A 73 -32.54 11.47 10.68
N SER A 74 -31.61 10.96 9.87
CA SER A 74 -30.55 10.03 10.33
C SER A 74 -29.64 10.64 11.40
N ASN A 75 -29.55 11.98 11.46
CA ASN A 75 -28.75 12.71 12.45
C ASN A 75 -29.21 12.48 13.90
N LYS A 76 -30.45 12.03 14.11
CA LYS A 76 -31.04 11.77 15.44
C LYS A 76 -31.09 10.28 15.77
N ASN A 77 -30.63 9.40 14.88
CA ASN A 77 -30.75 7.95 15.04
C ASN A 77 -29.60 7.35 15.86
N ASP A 78 -29.90 6.96 17.11
CA ASP A 78 -28.94 6.38 18.06
C ASP A 78 -28.39 5.01 17.67
N LYS A 79 -28.90 4.37 16.61
CA LYS A 79 -28.31 3.16 16.04
C LYS A 79 -26.88 3.42 15.54
N PHE A 80 -26.58 4.64 15.10
CA PHE A 80 -25.27 5.01 14.59
C PHE A 80 -24.31 5.42 15.72
N LEU A 81 -23.11 4.82 15.74
CA LEU A 81 -22.07 5.12 16.73
C LEU A 81 -21.75 6.62 16.81
N ARG A 82 -21.70 7.29 15.65
CA ARG A 82 -21.39 8.71 15.54
C ARG A 82 -22.38 9.59 16.31
N VAL A 83 -23.68 9.29 16.24
CA VAL A 83 -24.74 9.99 16.99
C VAL A 83 -24.56 9.79 18.49
N ARG A 84 -24.27 8.55 18.92
CA ARG A 84 -23.99 8.25 20.34
C ARG A 84 -22.75 8.99 20.87
N ILE A 85 -21.68 9.05 20.08
CA ILE A 85 -20.47 9.81 20.43
C ILE A 85 -20.77 11.30 20.58
N ARG A 86 -21.52 11.89 19.66
CA ARG A 86 -21.94 13.30 19.75
C ARG A 86 -22.75 13.59 21.02
N LYS A 87 -23.69 12.70 21.38
CA LYS A 87 -24.45 12.81 22.65
C LYS A 87 -23.57 12.66 23.90
N MET A 88 -22.50 11.86 23.81
CA MET A 88 -21.54 11.68 24.91
C MET A 88 -20.62 12.89 25.06
N GLN A 89 -20.20 13.52 23.95
CA GLN A 89 -19.33 14.70 23.97
C GLN A 89 -19.91 15.84 24.81
N SER A 90 -21.20 16.14 24.69
CA SER A 90 -21.83 17.21 25.49
C SER A 90 -21.79 16.94 26.99
N LYS A 91 -21.81 15.66 27.41
CA LYS A 91 -21.61 15.27 28.81
C LYS A 91 -20.15 15.41 29.21
N LEU A 92 -19.22 14.90 28.41
CA LEU A 92 -17.79 14.95 28.67
C LEU A 92 -17.23 16.37 28.74
N GLN A 93 -17.81 17.31 28.00
CA GLN A 93 -17.44 18.73 28.07
C GLN A 93 -17.54 19.29 29.49
N LYS A 94 -18.55 18.86 30.27
CA LYS A 94 -18.72 19.27 31.67
C LYS A 94 -17.61 18.74 32.58
N GLU A 95 -16.98 17.64 32.20
CA GLU A 95 -15.87 16.99 32.90
C GLU A 95 -14.48 17.48 32.42
N GLY A 96 -14.42 18.56 31.63
CA GLY A 96 -13.17 19.17 31.18
C GLY A 96 -12.64 18.68 29.82
N PHE A 97 -13.40 17.86 29.08
CA PHE A 97 -13.12 17.50 27.68
C PHE A 97 -13.60 18.58 26.70
N ASP A 98 -13.02 19.77 26.83
CA ASP A 98 -13.28 20.90 25.95
C ASP A 98 -12.83 20.58 24.50
N PRO A 99 -13.70 20.79 23.48
CA PRO A 99 -13.36 20.68 22.06
C PRO A 99 -12.02 21.32 21.69
N LYS A 100 -11.71 22.51 22.22
CA LYS A 100 -10.44 23.19 21.93
C LYS A 100 -9.22 22.41 22.41
N ARG A 101 -9.33 21.74 23.57
CA ARG A 101 -8.27 20.87 24.10
C ARG A 101 -8.11 19.60 23.26
N ILE A 102 -9.21 19.03 22.77
CA ILE A 102 -9.16 17.88 21.86
C ILE A 102 -8.48 18.26 20.54
N ILE A 103 -8.84 19.40 19.95
CA ILE A 103 -8.18 19.90 18.74
C ILE A 103 -6.69 20.11 18.98
N LYS A 104 -6.30 20.78 20.07
CA LYS A 104 -4.89 20.93 20.45
C LYS A 104 -4.18 19.57 20.60
N THR A 105 -4.86 18.57 21.14
CA THR A 105 -4.32 17.20 21.26
C THR A 105 -4.10 16.56 19.89
N ILE A 106 -5.07 16.71 18.97
CA ILE A 106 -4.95 16.24 17.58
C ILE A 106 -3.78 16.92 16.87
N ASP A 107 -3.58 18.23 17.06
CA ASP A 107 -2.47 18.99 16.47
C ASP A 107 -1.10 18.54 17.02
N ASN A 108 -1.00 18.31 18.34
CA ASN A 108 0.20 17.74 18.95
C ASN A 108 0.50 16.33 18.40
N LEU A 109 -0.53 15.49 18.24
CA LEU A 109 -0.39 14.17 17.66
C LEU A 109 0.00 14.23 16.17
N ASN A 110 -0.49 15.22 15.41
CA ASN A 110 -0.06 15.44 14.04
C ASN A 110 1.42 15.79 13.97
N THR A 111 1.90 16.71 14.82
CA THR A 111 3.33 17.07 14.91
C THR A 111 4.20 15.84 15.25
N ALA A 112 3.76 15.01 16.20
CA ALA A 112 4.47 13.78 16.55
C ALA A 112 4.44 12.74 15.41
N LYS A 113 3.31 12.62 14.70
CA LYS A 113 3.18 11.76 13.52
C LYS A 113 4.14 12.20 12.42
N ASP A 114 4.23 13.50 12.14
CA ASP A 114 5.10 14.04 11.10
C ASP A 114 6.58 13.81 11.44
N SER A 115 6.96 14.00 12.70
CA SER A 115 8.29 13.64 13.22
C SER A 115 8.59 12.16 13.03
N LEU A 116 7.64 11.28 13.35
CA LEU A 116 7.80 9.84 13.16
C LEU A 116 7.96 9.47 11.68
N GLU A 117 7.16 10.06 10.79
CA GLU A 117 7.29 9.83 9.34
C GLU A 117 8.65 10.33 8.81
N PHE A 118 9.19 11.43 9.33
CA PHE A 118 10.54 11.88 9.03
C PHE A 118 11.60 10.83 9.38
N TYR A 119 11.57 10.29 10.60
CA TYR A 119 12.50 9.23 11.00
C TYR A 119 12.31 7.95 10.19
N VAL A 120 11.06 7.53 9.94
CA VAL A 120 10.77 6.38 9.07
C VAL A 120 11.36 6.58 7.68
N PHE A 121 11.25 7.76 7.09
CA PHE A 121 11.83 8.07 5.79
C PHE A 121 13.37 7.99 5.82
N LYS A 122 13.99 8.54 6.86
CA LYS A 122 15.46 8.47 7.05
C LYS A 122 15.93 7.01 7.17
N SER A 123 15.25 6.21 7.97
CA SER A 123 15.61 4.80 8.21
C SER A 123 15.30 3.92 6.98
N GLU A 124 14.21 4.19 6.26
CA GLU A 124 13.93 3.57 4.96
C GLU A 124 15.10 3.78 4.00
N LYS A 125 15.56 5.02 3.81
CA LYS A 125 16.68 5.32 2.90
C LYS A 125 17.99 4.62 3.29
N LYS A 126 18.24 4.43 4.58
CA LYS A 126 19.49 3.85 5.10
C LYS A 126 19.49 2.31 5.07
N TYR A 127 18.35 1.69 5.37
CA TYR A 127 18.26 0.26 5.65
C TYR A 127 17.46 -0.54 4.63
N LEU A 128 16.50 0.07 3.91
CA LEU A 128 15.60 -0.62 2.98
C LEU A 128 15.97 -0.32 1.52
N LYS A 129 16.05 -1.36 0.70
CA LYS A 129 16.24 -1.27 -0.75
C LYS A 129 15.08 -1.95 -1.47
N PHE A 130 14.58 -1.28 -2.51
CA PHE A 130 13.56 -1.80 -3.42
C PHE A 130 14.19 -2.15 -4.76
N TYR A 131 13.73 -3.24 -5.36
CA TYR A 131 14.21 -3.75 -6.64
C TYR A 131 13.06 -3.74 -7.65
N LYS A 132 13.34 -3.33 -8.90
CA LYS A 132 12.34 -3.22 -9.97
C LYS A 132 11.71 -4.57 -10.33
N GLU A 133 12.40 -5.65 -9.99
CA GLU A 133 11.96 -7.05 -10.11
C GLU A 133 10.87 -7.43 -9.08
N GLY A 134 10.49 -6.51 -8.19
CA GLY A 134 9.36 -6.68 -7.28
C GLY A 134 9.67 -7.36 -5.96
N TYR A 135 10.92 -7.25 -5.49
CA TYR A 135 11.35 -7.68 -4.16
C TYR A 135 12.03 -6.54 -3.39
N ALA A 136 12.21 -6.72 -2.08
CA ALA A 136 12.88 -5.73 -1.24
C ALA A 136 13.87 -6.40 -0.26
N THR A 137 14.88 -5.66 0.18
CA THR A 137 15.85 -6.12 1.19
C THR A 137 16.03 -5.08 2.28
N LEU A 138 16.06 -5.52 3.53
CA LEU A 138 16.23 -4.71 4.72
C LEU A 138 17.49 -5.16 5.47
N LYS A 139 18.40 -4.24 5.79
CA LYS A 139 19.57 -4.54 6.62
C LYS A 139 19.14 -4.89 8.05
N PHE A 140 19.58 -6.04 8.57
CA PHE A 140 19.26 -6.51 9.92
C PHE A 140 19.74 -5.54 11.02
N SER A 141 20.79 -4.76 10.76
CA SER A 141 21.30 -3.75 11.69
C SER A 141 20.27 -2.69 12.08
N ILE A 142 19.15 -2.56 11.36
CA ILE A 142 18.04 -1.68 11.76
C ILE A 142 17.53 -1.98 13.18
N PHE A 143 17.52 -3.26 13.59
CA PHE A 143 17.03 -3.69 14.91
C PHE A 143 17.87 -3.17 16.07
N ASN A 144 19.12 -2.77 15.81
CA ASN A 144 20.05 -2.26 16.82
C ASN A 144 20.18 -0.73 16.78
N ASN A 145 19.66 -0.06 15.74
CA ASN A 145 19.94 1.35 15.47
C ASN A 145 18.68 2.23 15.41
N GLU A 146 17.49 1.64 15.42
CA GLU A 146 16.24 2.35 15.23
C GLU A 146 15.21 1.94 16.28
N ALA A 147 14.27 2.84 16.57
CA ALA A 147 13.18 2.57 17.50
C ALA A 147 12.20 1.52 16.94
N GLN A 148 11.55 0.77 17.83
CA GLN A 148 10.63 -0.33 17.44
C GLN A 148 9.53 0.12 16.48
N GLU A 149 8.91 1.28 16.72
CA GLU A 149 7.84 1.82 15.86
C GLU A 149 8.37 2.21 14.46
N VAL A 150 9.62 2.69 14.38
CA VAL A 150 10.27 3.00 13.10
C VAL A 150 10.53 1.71 12.32
N ILE A 151 11.09 0.69 12.97
CA ILE A 151 11.33 -0.64 12.36
C ILE A 151 10.00 -1.23 11.86
N PHE A 152 8.96 -1.18 12.69
CA PHE A 152 7.62 -1.67 12.36
C PHE A 152 7.10 -1.03 11.05
N ARG A 153 7.18 0.30 10.93
CA ARG A 153 6.72 1.01 9.73
C ARG A 153 7.58 0.77 8.50
N VAL A 154 8.90 0.64 8.66
CA VAL A 154 9.79 0.29 7.55
C VAL A 154 9.47 -1.11 7.00
N ILE A 155 9.20 -2.09 7.88
CA ILE A 155 8.78 -3.43 7.44
C ILE A 155 7.41 -3.38 6.74
N ILE A 156 6.45 -2.60 7.24
CA ILE A 156 5.16 -2.37 6.55
C ILE A 156 5.40 -1.85 5.13
N LYS A 157 6.30 -0.87 4.94
CA LYS A 157 6.62 -0.35 3.61
C LYS A 157 7.25 -1.40 2.70
N ALA A 158 8.08 -2.30 3.23
CA ALA A 158 8.64 -3.43 2.48
C ALA A 158 7.54 -4.41 2.05
N ILE A 159 6.66 -4.81 2.97
CA ILE A 159 5.55 -5.74 2.67
C ILE A 159 4.60 -5.13 1.64
N HIS A 160 4.15 -3.88 1.82
CA HIS A 160 3.28 -3.22 0.83
C HIS A 160 3.93 -3.06 -0.53
N PHE A 161 5.24 -2.81 -0.56
CA PHE A 161 5.95 -2.77 -1.82
C PHE A 161 5.82 -4.13 -2.50
N VAL A 162 6.09 -5.24 -1.81
CA VAL A 162 6.22 -6.57 -2.41
C VAL A 162 4.88 -7.29 -2.65
N SER A 163 3.86 -7.05 -1.83
CA SER A 163 2.62 -7.81 -1.86
C SER A 163 1.64 -7.35 -2.95
N GLY A 164 1.70 -6.10 -3.41
CA GLY A 164 0.63 -5.55 -4.26
C GLY A 164 -0.73 -5.40 -3.54
N GLU A 165 -0.82 -5.76 -2.25
CA GLU A 165 -2.03 -5.63 -1.45
C GLU A 165 -2.26 -4.17 -1.03
N TYR A 166 -3.52 -3.74 -1.10
CA TYR A 166 -3.91 -2.39 -0.69
C TYR A 166 -3.79 -2.17 0.82
N TYR A 167 -4.05 -3.20 1.63
CA TYR A 167 -4.08 -3.10 3.10
C TYR A 167 -2.85 -3.74 3.76
N PRO A 168 -2.27 -3.10 4.79
CA PRO A 168 -1.18 -3.69 5.55
C PRO A 168 -1.65 -4.94 6.32
N PRO A 169 -0.72 -5.86 6.65
CA PRO A 169 -1.04 -6.94 7.58
C PRO A 169 -1.46 -6.37 8.95
N ARG A 170 -2.25 -7.16 9.70
CA ARG A 170 -2.66 -6.80 11.07
C ARG A 170 -1.43 -6.57 11.95
N SER A 171 -1.54 -5.62 12.88
CA SER A 171 -0.43 -5.20 13.75
C SER A 171 0.18 -6.34 14.55
N ASP A 172 -0.64 -7.26 15.07
CA ASP A 172 -0.16 -8.33 15.94
C ASP A 172 0.64 -9.38 15.17
N SER A 173 0.23 -9.68 13.94
CA SER A 173 0.99 -10.57 13.04
C SER A 173 2.37 -9.99 12.73
N LEU A 174 2.47 -8.67 12.52
CA LEU A 174 3.75 -8.01 12.28
C LEU A 174 4.63 -7.96 13.54
N LYS A 175 4.05 -7.70 14.72
CA LYS A 175 4.78 -7.78 15.99
C LYS A 175 5.37 -9.17 16.21
N ASN A 176 4.60 -10.23 15.90
CA ASN A 176 5.08 -11.61 15.96
C ASN A 176 6.22 -11.88 14.96
N LEU A 177 6.10 -11.37 13.72
CA LEU A 177 7.17 -11.44 12.74
C LEU A 177 8.45 -10.76 13.26
N MET A 178 8.36 -9.54 13.79
CA MET A 178 9.51 -8.81 14.33
C MET A 178 10.16 -9.55 15.51
N LYS A 179 9.37 -10.12 16.42
CA LYS A 179 9.87 -10.95 17.53
C LYS A 179 10.57 -12.21 17.03
N ASN A 180 10.14 -12.78 15.90
CA ASN A 180 10.78 -13.94 15.31
C ASN A 180 12.06 -13.56 14.55
N LEU A 181 12.04 -12.45 13.80
CA LEU A 181 13.21 -11.93 13.07
C LEU A 181 14.39 -11.63 14.00
N SER A 182 14.15 -11.22 15.25
CA SER A 182 15.24 -11.00 16.22
C SER A 182 15.93 -12.29 16.69
N LYS A 183 15.31 -13.47 16.51
CA LYS A 183 15.90 -14.76 16.87
C LYS A 183 16.99 -15.17 15.88
N LYS A 184 18.01 -15.87 16.37
CA LYS A 184 19.07 -16.44 15.51
C LYS A 184 18.58 -17.63 14.67
N THR A 185 17.57 -18.36 15.14
CA THR A 185 17.03 -19.56 14.49
C THR A 185 16.02 -19.29 13.38
N PHE A 186 15.58 -18.03 13.22
CA PHE A 186 14.61 -17.68 12.21
C PHE A 186 15.21 -17.80 10.81
N LYS A 187 14.55 -18.61 9.95
CA LYS A 187 14.91 -18.77 8.54
C LYS A 187 13.96 -17.98 7.65
N SER A 188 12.67 -18.30 7.73
CA SER A 188 11.63 -17.65 6.94
C SER A 188 10.25 -17.75 7.56
N SER A 189 9.32 -16.90 7.09
CA SER A 189 7.89 -16.96 7.39
C SER A 189 7.11 -16.19 6.35
N THR A 190 5.81 -16.46 6.22
CA THR A 190 4.92 -15.67 5.37
C THR A 190 4.14 -14.62 6.16
N LEU A 191 3.93 -13.45 5.57
CA LEU A 191 3.07 -12.40 6.13
C LEU A 191 2.56 -11.47 5.03
N GLY A 192 1.24 -11.28 4.96
CA GLY A 192 0.63 -10.26 4.10
C GLY A 192 0.92 -10.44 2.61
N GLY A 193 0.95 -11.68 2.12
CA GLY A 193 1.27 -12.00 0.73
C GLY A 193 2.76 -11.90 0.39
N CYS A 194 3.62 -11.90 1.41
CA CYS A 194 5.07 -11.90 1.28
C CYS A 194 5.72 -13.09 1.99
N LEU A 195 6.69 -13.72 1.33
CA LEU A 195 7.69 -14.57 1.96
C LEU A 195 8.81 -13.67 2.51
N VAL A 196 9.02 -13.72 3.82
CA VAL A 196 10.07 -12.98 4.52
C VAL A 196 11.15 -13.98 4.93
N GLU A 197 12.37 -13.75 4.48
CA GLU A 197 13.53 -14.60 4.78
C GLU A 197 14.61 -13.78 5.46
N LYS A 198 15.41 -14.43 6.31
CA LYS A 198 16.56 -13.79 6.95
C LYS A 198 17.82 -14.58 6.62
N ASP A 199 18.77 -13.89 6.00
CA ASP A 199 20.17 -14.28 5.97
C ASP A 199 20.97 -13.40 6.95
N LYS A 200 22.13 -13.86 7.40
CA LYS A 200 23.00 -13.32 8.47
C LYS A 200 22.81 -11.82 8.76
N SER A 201 22.90 -10.96 7.74
CA SER A 201 22.79 -9.50 7.87
C SER A 201 21.63 -8.85 7.08
N ILE A 202 20.84 -9.62 6.33
CA ILE A 202 19.83 -9.11 5.40
C ILE A 202 18.52 -9.87 5.58
N ILE A 203 17.43 -9.12 5.68
CA ILE A 203 16.07 -9.63 5.61
C ILE A 203 15.55 -9.36 4.20
N SER A 204 15.10 -10.40 3.51
CA SER A 204 14.57 -10.31 2.15
C SER A 204 13.07 -10.52 2.15
N PHE A 205 12.37 -9.75 1.32
CA PHE A 205 10.93 -9.79 1.15
C PHE A 205 10.62 -10.15 -0.31
N TYR A 206 9.93 -11.27 -0.51
CA TYR A 206 9.51 -11.77 -1.83
C TYR A 206 8.00 -11.92 -1.88
N ARG A 207 7.40 -11.76 -3.07
CA ARG A 207 5.98 -12.03 -3.27
C ARG A 207 5.72 -13.51 -3.07
N GLU A 208 4.68 -13.86 -2.33
CA GLU A 208 4.24 -15.25 -2.26
C GLU A 208 3.75 -15.72 -3.63
N ASP A 209 4.12 -16.94 -4.01
CA ASP A 209 3.77 -17.50 -5.31
C ASP A 209 2.28 -17.94 -5.42
N ARG A 210 1.50 -17.71 -4.37
CA ARG A 210 0.09 -18.13 -4.29
C ARG A 210 -0.82 -17.03 -4.81
N ASN A 211 -1.91 -17.42 -5.47
CA ASN A 211 -2.99 -16.54 -5.93
C ASN A 211 -2.58 -15.44 -6.93
N ILE A 212 -1.44 -15.56 -7.61
CA ILE A 212 -1.07 -14.66 -8.71
C ILE A 212 -1.88 -15.04 -9.96
N ILE A 213 -2.78 -14.14 -10.37
CA ILE A 213 -3.73 -14.37 -11.46
C ILE A 213 -3.04 -14.24 -12.82
N SER A 214 -3.41 -15.11 -13.75
CA SER A 214 -3.03 -14.99 -15.16
C SER A 214 -3.99 -14.06 -15.91
N GLU A 215 -3.47 -13.23 -16.80
CA GLU A 215 -4.25 -12.24 -17.54
C GLU A 215 -4.05 -12.38 -19.04
N THR A 216 -5.16 -12.40 -19.79
CA THR A 216 -5.14 -12.47 -21.25
C THR A 216 -4.94 -11.08 -21.85
N LEU A 217 -3.98 -10.96 -22.76
CA LEU A 217 -3.71 -9.80 -23.60
C LEU A 217 -4.09 -10.16 -25.05
N ASN A 218 -5.14 -9.50 -25.55
CA ASN A 218 -5.79 -9.83 -26.82
C ASN A 218 -5.74 -8.68 -27.85
N LYS A 219 -5.17 -7.53 -27.49
CA LYS A 219 -5.05 -6.37 -28.37
C LYS A 219 -3.58 -5.96 -28.52
N THR A 220 -3.24 -5.48 -29.71
CA THR A 220 -2.00 -4.72 -29.92
C THR A 220 -2.10 -3.37 -29.22
N LYS A 221 -0.96 -2.85 -28.77
CA LYS A 221 -0.84 -1.62 -27.97
C LYS A 221 -1.68 -1.64 -26.67
N GLN A 222 -1.85 -2.80 -26.05
CA GLN A 222 -2.63 -2.96 -24.83
C GLN A 222 -1.76 -2.78 -23.59
N ARG A 223 -2.22 -1.97 -22.63
CA ARG A 223 -1.63 -1.85 -21.28
C ARG A 223 -2.56 -2.45 -20.24
N LYS A 224 -2.02 -3.17 -19.26
CA LYS A 224 -2.79 -3.73 -18.15
C LYS A 224 -1.99 -3.68 -16.84
N ASN A 225 -2.68 -3.41 -15.74
CA ASN A 225 -2.12 -3.60 -14.40
C ASN A 225 -2.19 -5.11 -14.07
N TRP A 226 -1.04 -5.73 -13.80
CA TRP A 226 -0.91 -7.15 -13.50
C TRP A 226 -0.33 -7.35 -12.09
N ASP A 227 -1.04 -8.17 -11.30
CA ASP A 227 -0.72 -8.48 -9.89
C ASP A 227 -0.57 -7.23 -9.01
N ASP A 228 -1.20 -6.10 -9.39
CA ASP A 228 -1.12 -4.78 -8.73
C ASP A 228 0.31 -4.21 -8.52
N ARG A 229 1.31 -4.85 -9.14
CA ARG A 229 2.73 -4.54 -9.01
C ARG A 229 3.34 -4.10 -10.33
N PHE A 230 2.87 -4.65 -11.44
CA PHE A 230 3.48 -4.44 -12.76
C PHE A 230 2.48 -3.86 -13.75
N LEU A 231 2.90 -2.80 -14.44
CA LEU A 231 2.26 -2.39 -15.69
C LEU A 231 2.85 -3.24 -16.81
N VAL A 232 2.03 -4.05 -17.45
CA VAL A 232 2.42 -4.85 -18.62
C VAL A 232 1.87 -4.23 -19.89
N TYR A 233 2.67 -4.28 -20.95
CA TYR A 233 2.35 -3.74 -22.26
C TYR A 233 2.60 -4.78 -23.34
N ASN A 234 1.64 -4.93 -24.25
CA ASN A 234 1.74 -5.77 -25.43
C ASN A 234 1.61 -4.91 -26.70
N ASN A 235 2.64 -4.95 -27.55
CA ASN A 235 2.65 -4.40 -28.91
C ASN A 235 2.95 -5.47 -29.97
N PHE A 236 3.00 -6.74 -29.57
CA PHE A 236 3.36 -7.80 -30.49
C PHE A 236 2.23 -8.01 -31.50
N ASN A 237 2.51 -7.69 -32.77
CA ASN A 237 1.55 -7.77 -33.84
C ASN A 237 1.46 -9.20 -34.38
N ASN A 238 0.76 -10.05 -33.63
CA ASN A 238 0.37 -11.37 -34.08
C ASN A 238 -1.10 -11.54 -33.65
N LYS A 239 -1.98 -12.01 -34.53
CA LYS A 239 -3.43 -12.16 -34.28
C LYS A 239 -3.76 -13.18 -33.16
N GLU A 240 -2.74 -13.69 -32.48
CA GLU A 240 -2.83 -14.66 -31.38
C GLU A 240 -3.17 -13.98 -30.05
N GLN A 241 -3.84 -14.72 -29.18
CA GLN A 241 -4.04 -14.33 -27.79
C GLN A 241 -2.83 -14.74 -26.96
N PHE A 242 -2.38 -13.83 -26.10
CA PHE A 242 -1.26 -14.05 -25.19
C PHE A 242 -1.73 -14.03 -23.75
N VAL A 243 -1.01 -14.74 -22.89
CA VAL A 243 -1.27 -14.76 -21.46
C VAL A 243 -0.05 -14.25 -20.73
N VAL A 244 -0.26 -13.25 -19.87
CA VAL A 244 0.71 -12.86 -18.85
C VAL A 244 0.41 -13.66 -17.60
N LYS A 245 1.40 -14.39 -17.10
CA LYS A 245 1.33 -15.06 -15.80
C LYS A 245 2.69 -14.98 -15.10
N LYS A 246 2.72 -15.41 -13.85
CA LYS A 246 3.98 -15.60 -13.12
C LYS A 246 4.87 -16.58 -13.86
N LEU A 247 6.19 -16.37 -13.79
CA LEU A 247 7.16 -17.31 -14.38
C LEU A 247 7.00 -18.70 -13.77
N GLY A 248 6.87 -18.78 -12.44
CA GLY A 248 6.65 -20.01 -11.69
C GLY A 248 7.73 -21.07 -11.91
N ASP A 249 7.51 -22.26 -11.37
CA ASP A 249 8.43 -23.39 -11.57
C ASP A 249 8.47 -23.85 -13.04
N GLN A 250 7.33 -23.82 -13.73
CA GLN A 250 7.22 -24.15 -15.15
C GLN A 250 8.11 -23.28 -16.03
N GLY A 251 8.12 -21.96 -15.80
CA GLY A 251 8.95 -21.03 -16.56
C GLY A 251 10.43 -21.20 -16.25
N ILE A 252 10.79 -21.43 -14.98
CA ILE A 252 12.18 -21.72 -14.59
C ILE A 252 12.68 -23.00 -15.28
N GLU A 253 11.87 -24.06 -15.31
CA GLU A 253 12.22 -25.29 -16.01
C GLU A 253 12.34 -25.08 -17.52
N TYR A 254 11.45 -24.27 -18.12
CA TYR A 254 11.52 -23.90 -19.52
C TYR A 254 12.84 -23.20 -19.87
N LEU A 255 13.24 -22.20 -19.06
CA LEU A 255 14.49 -21.48 -19.24
C LEU A 255 15.70 -22.44 -19.15
N ARG A 256 15.68 -23.36 -18.18
CA ARG A 256 16.73 -24.38 -18.01
C ARG A 256 16.82 -25.31 -19.23
N LYS A 257 15.69 -25.83 -19.73
CA LYS A 257 15.64 -26.71 -20.92
C LYS A 257 16.18 -26.01 -22.18
N ASN A 258 15.97 -24.70 -22.29
CA ASN A 258 16.44 -23.89 -23.41
C ASN A 258 17.87 -23.34 -23.20
N LYS A 259 18.62 -23.85 -22.20
CA LYS A 259 19.98 -23.43 -21.86
C LYS A 259 20.11 -21.91 -21.68
N PHE A 260 19.03 -21.25 -21.22
CA PHE A 260 19.09 -19.83 -20.91
C PHE A 260 19.96 -19.63 -19.68
N ASN A 261 21.01 -18.82 -19.85
CA ASN A 261 21.95 -18.52 -18.79
C ASN A 261 21.64 -17.14 -18.22
N ASP A 262 21.35 -17.08 -16.93
CA ASP A 262 21.01 -15.84 -16.23
C ASP A 262 22.01 -15.48 -15.13
N TYR A 263 23.25 -16.00 -15.17
CA TYR A 263 24.29 -15.70 -14.18
C TYR A 263 24.57 -14.20 -14.02
N GLU A 264 24.41 -13.40 -15.08
CA GLU A 264 24.55 -11.94 -15.00
C GLU A 264 23.41 -11.28 -14.21
N ASN A 265 22.23 -11.91 -14.18
CA ASN A 265 21.05 -11.43 -13.46
C ASN A 265 21.11 -11.91 -12.01
N LYS A 266 21.55 -11.03 -11.10
CA LYS A 266 21.63 -11.24 -9.64
C LYS A 266 20.25 -11.31 -8.92
N ILE A 267 19.21 -11.74 -9.62
CA ILE A 267 17.83 -11.80 -9.10
C ILE A 267 17.67 -13.07 -8.25
N PRO A 268 17.17 -12.97 -7.01
CA PRO A 268 16.96 -14.13 -6.16
C PRO A 268 15.94 -15.13 -6.73
N PRO A 269 16.07 -16.45 -6.49
CA PRO A 269 15.15 -17.46 -7.03
C PRO A 269 13.68 -17.22 -6.73
N HIS A 270 13.35 -16.82 -5.49
CA HIS A 270 11.97 -16.50 -5.09
C HIS A 270 11.40 -15.31 -5.87
N ALA A 271 12.21 -14.27 -6.10
CA ALA A 271 11.79 -13.14 -6.93
C ALA A 271 11.56 -13.57 -8.37
N LYS A 272 12.48 -14.37 -8.96
CA LYS A 272 12.39 -14.87 -10.35
C LYS A 272 11.05 -15.56 -10.62
N LYS A 273 10.58 -16.43 -9.71
CA LYS A 273 9.31 -17.16 -9.88
C LYS A 273 8.08 -16.24 -9.99
N THR A 274 8.13 -15.06 -9.37
CA THR A 274 6.99 -14.13 -9.33
C THR A 274 7.05 -13.02 -10.40
N LEU A 275 8.04 -13.08 -11.29
CA LEU A 275 8.17 -12.12 -12.38
C LEU A 275 7.06 -12.30 -13.42
N PRO A 276 6.61 -11.20 -14.07
CA PRO A 276 5.72 -11.30 -15.21
C PRO A 276 6.43 -12.03 -16.36
N SER A 277 5.71 -12.97 -16.96
CA SER A 277 6.17 -13.76 -18.11
C SER A 277 5.06 -13.89 -19.13
N PHE A 278 5.42 -13.81 -20.41
CA PHE A 278 4.48 -13.79 -21.53
C PHE A 278 4.49 -15.15 -22.23
N TRP A 279 3.31 -15.71 -22.44
CA TRP A 279 3.10 -17.04 -23.00
C TRP A 279 2.12 -16.96 -24.17
N ASN A 280 2.28 -17.84 -25.15
CA ASN A 280 1.26 -18.04 -26.18
C ASN A 280 0.16 -19.00 -25.67
N ASN A 281 -0.90 -19.15 -26.47
CA ASN A 281 -2.00 -20.10 -26.23
C ASN A 281 -1.55 -21.58 -26.22
N LYS A 282 -0.40 -21.91 -26.80
CA LYS A 282 0.19 -23.26 -26.80
C LYS A 282 0.99 -23.56 -25.52
N GLY A 283 1.12 -22.61 -24.60
CA GLY A 283 1.89 -22.77 -23.38
C GLY A 283 3.40 -22.66 -23.55
N GLU A 284 3.89 -22.08 -24.66
CA GLU A 284 5.30 -21.77 -24.85
C GLU A 284 5.63 -20.38 -24.28
N LEU A 285 6.73 -20.30 -23.53
CA LEU A 285 7.23 -19.05 -22.97
C LEU A 285 7.84 -18.21 -24.10
N LEU A 286 7.35 -16.98 -24.27
CA LEU A 286 7.78 -16.04 -25.30
C LEU A 286 8.84 -15.07 -24.76
N PHE A 287 8.54 -14.41 -23.66
CA PHE A 287 9.35 -13.30 -23.15
C PHE A 287 9.31 -13.21 -21.62
N VAL A 288 10.45 -12.93 -21.00
CA VAL A 288 10.56 -12.56 -19.58
C VAL A 288 11.31 -11.24 -19.47
N PRO A 289 10.60 -10.10 -19.32
CA PRO A 289 11.19 -8.77 -19.43
C PRO A 289 12.39 -8.54 -18.51
N PHE A 290 12.25 -8.91 -17.23
CA PHE A 290 13.28 -8.67 -16.21
C PHE A 290 14.49 -9.60 -16.32
N LEU A 291 14.38 -10.69 -17.09
CA LEU A 291 15.52 -11.55 -17.41
C LEU A 291 16.10 -11.26 -18.79
N ASN A 292 15.44 -10.42 -19.60
CA ASN A 292 15.74 -10.23 -21.02
C ASN A 292 15.72 -11.55 -21.83
N PHE A 293 14.93 -12.53 -21.40
CA PHE A 293 14.75 -13.78 -22.15
C PHE A 293 13.81 -13.54 -23.32
N LYS A 294 14.22 -13.95 -24.53
CA LYS A 294 13.38 -13.98 -25.74
C LYS A 294 13.41 -15.36 -26.37
N ASN A 295 12.25 -15.89 -26.68
CA ASN A 295 12.14 -17.14 -27.41
C ASN A 295 12.52 -16.93 -28.89
N ARG A 296 13.61 -17.57 -29.32
CA ARG A 296 14.18 -17.44 -30.67
C ARG A 296 13.27 -17.95 -31.79
N LYS A 297 12.30 -18.82 -31.48
CA LYS A 297 11.29 -19.30 -32.42
C LYS A 297 10.36 -18.17 -32.90
N TYR A 298 10.30 -17.07 -32.16
CA TYR A 298 9.40 -15.95 -32.40
C TYR A 298 10.19 -14.67 -32.67
N ASN A 299 9.74 -13.85 -33.63
CA ASN A 299 10.38 -12.59 -34.00
C ASN A 299 10.07 -11.46 -32.99
N ILE A 300 10.47 -11.65 -31.73
CA ILE A 300 10.16 -10.75 -30.61
C ILE A 300 11.13 -9.55 -30.62
N LYS A 301 10.60 -8.38 -30.98
CA LYS A 301 11.32 -7.10 -30.91
C LYS A 301 11.36 -6.56 -29.48
N ASN A 302 12.26 -5.63 -29.20
CA ASN A 302 12.42 -5.03 -27.85
C ASN A 302 11.15 -4.34 -27.34
N ASP A 303 10.33 -3.81 -28.23
CA ASP A 303 9.09 -3.09 -27.92
C ASP A 303 7.84 -3.99 -27.94
N SER A 304 8.00 -5.28 -28.28
CA SER A 304 6.88 -6.22 -28.43
C SER A 304 6.17 -6.47 -27.10
N PHE A 305 6.93 -6.58 -26.01
CA PHE A 305 6.41 -6.78 -24.67
C PHE A 305 7.24 -5.96 -23.69
N VAL A 306 6.58 -5.27 -22.76
CA VAL A 306 7.25 -4.51 -21.69
C VAL A 306 6.56 -4.81 -20.37
N ALA A 307 7.34 -4.94 -19.31
CA ALA A 307 6.82 -4.89 -17.94
C ALA A 307 7.62 -3.86 -17.15
N SER A 308 6.93 -3.07 -16.35
CA SER A 308 7.55 -2.08 -15.48
C SER A 308 6.82 -2.07 -14.16
N TYR A 309 7.58 -1.95 -13.08
CA TYR A 309 7.01 -1.94 -11.74
C TYR A 309 6.30 -0.62 -11.47
N LEU A 310 5.02 -0.65 -11.11
CA LEU A 310 4.14 0.54 -11.05
C LEU A 310 4.69 1.67 -10.17
N ARG A 311 5.41 1.33 -9.10
CA ARG A 311 5.99 2.31 -8.18
C ARG A 311 7.17 3.09 -8.76
N PHE A 312 7.83 2.54 -9.79
CA PHE A 312 8.98 3.16 -10.48
C PHE A 312 8.58 3.92 -11.77
N ILE A 313 7.29 3.97 -12.09
CA ILE A 313 6.69 4.73 -13.21
C ILE A 313 6.01 5.98 -12.66
#